data_AF-A0A8T9Q998-F1
#
_entry.id   AF-A0A8T9Q998-F1
#
_cell.length_a   1.000
_cell.length_b   1.000
_cell.length_c   1.000
_cell.angle_alpha   90.00
_cell.angle_beta   90.00
_cell.angle_gamma   90.00
#
_symmetry.space_group_name_H-M   'P 1'
#
loop_
_entity.id
_entity.type
_entity.pdbx_description
1 polymer ?
#
loop_
_entity_poly.entity_id
_entity_poly.type
_entity_poly.pdbx_seq_one_letter_code
_entity_poly.pdbx_strand_id
1 'polypeptide(L)'
;MQKLIVTLILFVSLCTVGQRAQAQTTALSDSLTEKKIIQTVGADMCRQLTAENAKQPLENLTAQEAQQLFVRLIMSSASTSPELVTALTSNPAGANKYGEILGKKIGLWLLKECPITQPLFMKMGAQEISKKQPIPAAEAKILQPMAVEVCHDLEARQKKQDLNALTPEKRSEVLQEVVQKSMKAHAKELTQQYGADIFLDSERMRAVGTKLGLQMGTQCPNILMMLANVK
;
A
#
# COMPACT_ATOMS: atom_id res chain seq x y z
N MET A 1 25.25 60.98 2.48
CA MET A 1 26.70 60.77 2.55
C MET A 1 26.92 59.30 2.92
N GLN A 2 27.21 58.37 2.01
CA GLN A 2 28.32 58.34 1.05
C GLN A 2 29.66 58.02 1.74
N LYS A 3 30.04 56.75 1.61
CA LYS A 3 31.41 56.20 1.53
C LYS A 3 32.23 55.98 2.80
N LEU A 4 33.05 54.94 2.66
CA LEU A 4 34.26 54.56 3.41
C LEU A 4 33.95 53.95 4.78
N ILE A 5 34.35 52.72 5.08
CA ILE A 5 35.76 52.29 5.07
C ILE A 5 35.87 50.83 4.60
N VAL A 6 36.53 50.71 3.45
CA VAL A 6 37.27 49.52 2.99
C VAL A 6 38.58 49.49 3.77
N THR A 7 38.84 48.46 4.58
CA THR A 7 40.19 48.04 5.01
C THR A 7 40.05 46.58 5.51
N LEU A 8 40.29 45.58 4.67
CA LEU A 8 41.61 44.95 4.49
C LEU A 8 42.12 44.29 5.77
N ILE A 9 41.69 43.04 6.01
CA ILE A 9 42.54 42.02 6.64
C ILE A 9 42.39 40.73 5.81
N LEU A 10 43.23 40.69 4.79
CA LEU A 10 43.72 39.50 4.12
C LEU A 10 44.84 38.93 5.01
N PHE A 11 44.97 37.59 5.04
CA PHE A 11 45.96 36.77 5.76
C PHE A 11 45.65 36.40 7.21
N VAL A 12 45.16 35.17 7.42
CA VAL A 12 45.88 34.04 8.05
C VAL A 12 44.97 32.82 7.84
N SER A 13 45.22 32.01 6.82
CA SER A 13 46.06 30.81 6.88
C SER A 13 45.27 29.56 7.32
N LEU A 14 45.14 28.66 6.35
CA LEU A 14 45.25 27.21 6.50
C LEU A 14 44.76 26.61 7.83
N CYS A 15 43.48 26.24 7.86
CA CYS A 15 43.07 25.00 8.51
C CYS A 15 42.37 24.14 7.47
N THR A 16 43.19 23.38 6.75
CA THR A 16 42.81 22.13 6.11
C THR A 16 42.26 21.18 7.18
N VAL A 17 41.00 21.36 7.57
CA VAL A 17 40.27 20.33 8.31
C VAL A 17 39.64 19.47 7.23
N GLY A 18 40.27 18.31 7.01
CA GLY A 18 39.85 17.35 6.02
C GLY A 18 38.36 17.07 6.14
N GLN A 19 37.60 17.55 5.16
CA GLN A 19 36.35 16.92 4.80
C GLN A 19 36.71 15.52 4.30
N ARG A 20 36.87 14.59 5.25
CA ARG A 20 36.53 13.20 4.98
C ARG A 20 35.07 13.27 4.55
N ALA A 21 34.85 13.26 3.24
CA ALA A 21 33.65 12.70 2.68
C ALA A 21 33.54 11.31 3.30
N GLN A 22 32.81 11.21 4.42
CA GLN A 22 32.08 10.01 4.71
C GLN A 22 31.14 9.89 3.53
N ALA A 23 31.62 9.23 2.48
CA ALA A 23 30.76 8.43 1.64
C ALA A 23 29.93 7.65 2.64
N GLN A 24 28.69 8.10 2.84
CA GLN A 24 27.68 7.27 3.44
C GLN A 24 27.66 6.06 2.53
N THR A 25 28.37 5.02 2.93
CA THR A 25 28.05 3.66 2.57
C THR A 25 26.63 3.45 3.10
N THR A 26 25.65 3.95 2.35
CA THR A 26 24.45 3.18 2.12
C THR A 26 24.96 1.87 1.54
N ALA A 27 25.35 0.96 2.43
CA ALA A 27 25.32 -0.45 2.17
C ALA A 27 23.86 -0.75 1.87
N LEU A 28 23.47 -0.48 0.63
CA LEU A 28 22.42 -1.18 -0.06
C LEU A 28 22.83 -2.64 0.13
N SER A 29 22.21 -3.31 1.11
CA SER A 29 22.36 -4.75 1.26
C SER A 29 22.22 -5.33 -0.13
N ASP A 30 23.22 -6.12 -0.55
CA ASP A 30 23.24 -6.73 -1.88
C ASP A 30 21.83 -7.24 -2.21
N SER A 31 21.28 -6.78 -3.34
CA SER A 31 19.85 -6.99 -3.68
C SER A 31 19.45 -8.46 -3.62
N LEU A 32 20.42 -9.37 -3.81
CA LEU A 32 20.26 -10.81 -3.64
C LEU A 32 20.07 -11.24 -2.19
N THR A 33 20.85 -10.69 -1.26
CA THR A 33 20.71 -10.95 0.18
C THR A 33 19.38 -10.42 0.69
N GLU A 34 19.00 -9.20 0.30
CA GLU A 34 17.71 -8.62 0.67
C GLU A 34 16.54 -9.47 0.15
N LYS A 35 16.61 -9.89 -1.13
CA LYS A 35 15.61 -10.76 -1.73
C LYS A 35 15.50 -12.10 -0.98
N LYS A 36 16.63 -12.71 -0.61
CA LYS A 36 16.66 -13.94 0.18
C LYS A 36 15.98 -13.74 1.53
N ILE A 37 16.29 -12.65 2.24
CA ILE A 37 15.65 -12.31 3.51
C ILE A 37 14.13 -12.19 3.33
N ILE A 38 13.66 -11.43 2.32
CA ILE A 38 12.23 -11.23 2.06
C ILE A 38 11.54 -12.57 1.79
N GLN A 39 12.14 -13.43 0.98
CA GLN A 39 11.57 -14.74 0.65
C GLN A 39 11.56 -15.69 1.85
N THR A 40 12.66 -15.78 2.60
CA THR A 40 12.76 -16.67 3.77
C THR A 40 11.80 -16.23 4.88
N VAL A 41 11.84 -14.95 5.26
CA VAL A 41 10.98 -14.40 6.31
C VAL A 41 9.52 -14.41 5.86
N GLY A 42 9.23 -14.00 4.62
CA GLY A 42 7.89 -14.02 4.07
C GLY A 42 7.28 -15.43 4.02
N ALA A 43 8.03 -16.42 3.55
CA ALA A 43 7.54 -17.81 3.49
C ALA A 43 7.26 -18.38 4.88
N ASP A 44 8.14 -18.13 5.85
CA ASP A 44 7.92 -18.57 7.22
C ASP A 44 6.73 -17.86 7.89
N MET A 45 6.60 -16.55 7.69
CA MET A 45 5.43 -15.81 8.14
C MET A 45 4.14 -16.33 7.50
N CYS A 46 4.15 -16.66 6.20
CA CYS A 46 2.99 -17.21 5.52
C CYS A 46 2.55 -18.55 6.13
N ARG A 47 3.52 -19.43 6.41
CA ARG A 47 3.27 -20.71 7.10
C ARG A 47 2.66 -20.48 8.48
N GLN A 48 3.22 -19.56 9.26
CA GLN A 48 2.69 -19.23 10.59
C GLN A 48 1.29 -18.60 10.50
N LEU A 49 1.05 -17.66 9.59
CA LEU A 49 -0.27 -17.04 9.35
C LEU A 49 -1.31 -18.08 8.93
N THR A 50 -0.93 -19.07 8.13
CA THR A 50 -1.83 -20.19 7.75
C THR A 50 -2.21 -21.01 8.98
N ALA A 51 -1.26 -21.32 9.87
CA ALA A 51 -1.53 -22.03 11.11
C ALA A 51 -2.39 -21.21 12.08
N GLU A 52 -2.17 -19.90 12.17
CA GLU A 52 -2.99 -19.01 13.00
C GLU A 52 -4.40 -18.86 12.45
N ASN A 53 -4.56 -18.77 11.13
CA ASN A 53 -5.88 -18.72 10.47
C ASN A 53 -6.73 -19.95 10.78
N ALA A 54 -6.11 -21.13 10.89
CA ALA A 54 -6.79 -22.36 11.25
C ALA A 54 -7.32 -22.36 12.70
N LYS A 55 -6.72 -21.56 13.59
CA LYS A 55 -7.19 -21.38 14.98
C LYS A 55 -8.29 -20.33 15.06
N GLN A 56 -8.10 -19.21 14.37
CA GLN A 56 -9.04 -18.11 14.28
C GLN A 56 -8.89 -17.45 12.90
N PRO A 57 -9.98 -17.33 12.10
CA PRO A 57 -9.91 -16.69 10.80
C PRO A 57 -9.31 -15.29 10.89
N LEU A 58 -8.28 -15.01 10.09
CA LEU A 58 -7.53 -13.74 10.15
C LEU A 58 -8.41 -12.53 9.85
N GLU A 59 -9.45 -12.71 9.04
CA GLU A 59 -10.45 -11.69 8.72
C GLU A 59 -11.24 -11.18 9.93
N ASN A 60 -11.33 -12.00 10.99
CA ASN A 60 -12.04 -11.65 12.22
C ASN A 60 -11.17 -10.83 13.19
N LEU A 61 -9.86 -10.73 12.95
CA LEU A 61 -8.98 -9.94 13.79
C LEU A 61 -9.31 -8.45 13.68
N THR A 62 -9.27 -7.74 14.80
CA THR A 62 -9.22 -6.29 14.84
C THR A 62 -7.88 -5.78 14.29
N ALA A 63 -7.80 -4.48 13.97
CA ALA A 63 -6.55 -3.89 13.48
C ALA A 63 -5.40 -4.05 14.49
N GLN A 64 -5.70 -3.91 15.78
CA GLN A 64 -4.72 -4.02 16.86
C GLN A 64 -4.24 -5.46 17.03
N GLU A 65 -5.16 -6.44 17.03
CA GLU A 65 -4.81 -7.86 17.11
C GLU A 65 -3.98 -8.30 15.90
N ALA A 66 -4.36 -7.85 14.70
CA ALA A 66 -3.60 -8.10 13.48
C ALA A 66 -2.18 -7.51 13.58
N GLN A 67 -2.04 -6.26 14.04
CA GLN A 67 -0.75 -5.64 14.23
C GLN A 67 0.12 -6.41 15.24
N GLN A 68 -0.44 -6.79 16.39
CA GLN A 68 0.26 -7.58 17.40
C GLN A 68 0.69 -8.96 16.86
N LEU A 69 -0.20 -9.62 16.11
CA LEU A 69 0.09 -10.87 15.43
C LEU A 69 1.27 -10.67 14.47
N PHE A 70 1.22 -9.69 13.57
CA PHE A 70 2.29 -9.41 12.62
C PHE A 70 3.63 -9.12 13.30
N VAL A 71 3.64 -8.32 14.37
CA VAL A 71 4.87 -8.03 15.14
C VAL A 71 5.45 -9.32 15.72
N ARG A 72 4.61 -10.15 16.36
CA ARG A 72 5.04 -11.44 16.91
C ARG A 72 5.61 -12.36 15.84
N LEU A 73 4.94 -12.45 14.69
CA LEU A 73 5.37 -13.32 13.59
C LEU A 73 6.66 -12.81 12.94
N ILE A 74 6.81 -11.51 12.71
CA ILE A 74 8.05 -10.93 12.18
C ILE A 74 9.21 -11.23 13.13
N MET A 75 9.04 -11.03 14.44
CA MET A 75 10.11 -11.31 15.42
C MET A 75 10.48 -12.80 15.44
N SER A 76 9.48 -13.68 15.43
CA SER A 76 9.66 -15.13 15.33
C SER A 76 10.43 -15.51 14.07
N SER A 77 9.95 -15.08 12.90
CA SER A 77 10.59 -15.38 11.61
C SER A 77 11.98 -14.76 11.49
N ALA A 78 12.19 -13.54 12.01
CA ALA A 78 13.50 -12.89 12.00
C ALA A 78 14.55 -13.67 12.78
N SER A 79 14.17 -14.30 13.90
CA SER A 79 15.08 -15.16 14.68
C SER A 79 15.61 -16.37 13.89
N THR A 80 14.88 -16.79 12.85
CA THR A 80 15.25 -17.89 11.96
C THR A 80 16.04 -17.45 10.72
N SER A 81 16.29 -16.15 10.55
CA SER A 81 17.10 -15.61 9.44
C SER A 81 18.39 -14.96 9.97
N PRO A 82 19.52 -15.69 9.97
CA PRO A 82 20.82 -15.15 10.35
C PRO A 82 21.21 -13.92 9.53
N GLU A 83 20.82 -13.88 8.25
CA GLU A 83 21.07 -12.74 7.36
C GLU A 83 20.32 -11.49 7.81
N LEU A 84 19.07 -11.61 8.24
CA LEU A 84 18.31 -10.48 8.79
C LEU A 84 18.91 -9.99 10.11
N VAL A 85 19.25 -10.91 11.01
CA VAL A 85 19.90 -10.56 12.28
C VAL A 85 21.20 -9.79 12.01
N THR A 86 22.05 -10.32 11.12
CA THR A 86 23.31 -9.67 10.74
C THR A 86 23.08 -8.29 10.09
N ALA A 87 22.08 -8.17 9.22
CA ALA A 87 21.74 -6.90 8.58
C ALA A 87 21.28 -5.83 9.59
N LEU A 88 20.52 -6.22 10.61
CA LEU A 88 20.06 -5.29 11.66
C LEU A 88 21.17 -4.93 12.65
N THR A 89 22.06 -5.86 12.99
CA THR A 89 23.15 -5.62 13.97
C THR A 89 24.36 -4.90 13.38
N SER A 90 24.61 -5.04 12.07
CA SER A 90 25.76 -4.42 11.40
C SER A 90 25.65 -2.90 11.25
N ASN A 91 24.43 -2.35 11.32
CA ASN A 91 24.21 -0.90 11.32
C ASN A 91 23.08 -0.51 12.30
N PRO A 92 23.37 -0.45 13.62
CA PRO A 92 22.35 -0.15 14.63
C PRO A 92 21.65 1.19 14.42
N ALA A 93 22.38 2.22 13.96
CA ALA A 93 21.83 3.55 13.69
C ALA A 93 20.83 3.56 12.52
N GLY A 94 21.00 2.65 11.55
CA GLY A 94 20.11 2.49 10.40
C GLY A 94 19.06 1.40 10.54
N ALA A 95 19.13 0.56 11.58
CA ALA A 95 18.34 -0.66 11.72
C ALA A 95 16.82 -0.40 11.67
N ASN A 96 16.33 0.65 12.32
CA ASN A 96 14.91 1.00 12.31
C ASN A 96 14.41 1.33 10.90
N LYS A 97 15.15 2.16 10.16
CA LYS A 97 14.79 2.56 8.80
C LYS A 97 14.89 1.38 7.83
N TYR A 98 15.92 0.55 7.97
CA TYR A 98 16.07 -0.67 7.18
C TYR A 98 14.93 -1.66 7.47
N GLY A 99 14.61 -1.89 8.73
CA GLY A 99 13.51 -2.74 9.17
C GLY A 99 12.15 -2.25 8.65
N GLU A 100 11.90 -0.94 8.61
CA GLU A 100 10.68 -0.38 8.01
C GLU A 100 10.59 -0.68 6.50
N ILE A 101 11.67 -0.45 5.75
CA ILE A 101 11.73 -0.73 4.30
C ILE A 101 11.52 -2.22 4.05
N LEU A 102 12.23 -3.07 4.79
CA LEU A 102 12.16 -4.51 4.66
C LEU A 102 10.78 -5.03 5.06
N GLY A 103 10.18 -4.51 6.14
CA GLY A 103 8.84 -4.87 6.59
C GLY A 103 7.78 -4.56 5.53
N LYS A 104 7.88 -3.42 4.84
CA LYS A 104 7.03 -3.10 3.69
C LYS A 104 7.20 -4.10 2.55
N LYS A 105 8.44 -4.46 2.21
CA LYS A 105 8.73 -5.45 1.16
C LYS A 105 8.21 -6.85 1.51
N ILE A 106 8.34 -7.28 2.77
CA ILE A 106 7.77 -8.54 3.27
C ILE A 106 6.24 -8.50 3.23
N GLY A 107 5.61 -7.39 3.64
CA GLY A 107 4.16 -7.24 3.56
C GLY A 107 3.64 -7.34 2.13
N LEU A 108 4.31 -6.70 1.16
CA LEU A 108 4.00 -6.83 -0.26
C LEU A 108 4.20 -8.26 -0.78
N TRP A 109 5.28 -8.92 -0.35
CA TRP A 109 5.53 -10.32 -0.69
C TRP A 109 4.42 -11.22 -0.15
N LEU A 110 3.99 -11.04 1.10
CA LEU A 110 2.89 -11.80 1.71
C LEU A 110 1.58 -11.59 0.97
N LEU A 111 1.23 -10.33 0.64
CA LEU A 111 0.02 -10.04 -0.13
C LEU A 111 -0.01 -10.79 -1.47
N LYS A 112 1.16 -10.92 -2.12
CA LYS A 112 1.32 -11.56 -3.43
C LYS A 112 1.38 -13.09 -3.36
N GLU A 113 2.18 -13.63 -2.45
CA GLU A 113 2.54 -15.05 -2.42
C GLU A 113 1.78 -15.84 -1.33
N CYS A 114 1.05 -15.17 -0.43
CA CYS A 114 0.33 -15.78 0.69
C CYS A 114 -1.17 -15.42 0.65
N PRO A 115 -2.01 -16.22 -0.03
CA PRO A 115 -3.44 -15.93 -0.22
C PRO A 115 -4.22 -15.67 1.07
N ILE A 116 -3.87 -16.37 2.16
CA ILE A 116 -4.55 -16.23 3.45
C ILE A 116 -4.42 -14.83 4.06
N THR A 117 -3.42 -14.05 3.63
CA THR A 117 -3.18 -12.70 4.14
C THR A 117 -3.98 -11.63 3.40
N GLN A 118 -4.48 -11.93 2.20
CA GLN A 118 -5.15 -10.95 1.34
C GLN A 118 -6.37 -10.31 2.02
N PRO A 119 -7.31 -11.06 2.63
CA PRO A 119 -8.45 -10.45 3.30
C PRO A 119 -8.03 -9.50 4.43
N LEU A 120 -7.00 -9.89 5.20
CA LEU A 120 -6.49 -9.09 6.29
C LEU A 120 -5.85 -7.79 5.80
N PHE A 121 -4.95 -7.86 4.81
CA PHE A 121 -4.32 -6.66 4.24
C PHE A 121 -5.33 -5.73 3.58
N MET A 122 -6.33 -6.28 2.88
CA MET A 122 -7.42 -5.49 2.31
C MET A 122 -8.22 -4.78 3.40
N LYS A 123 -8.55 -5.45 4.50
CA LYS A 123 -9.25 -4.84 5.64
C LYS A 123 -8.43 -3.74 6.30
N MET A 124 -7.15 -3.96 6.59
CA MET A 124 -6.29 -2.94 7.19
C MET A 124 -6.09 -1.75 6.24
N GLY A 125 -5.85 -2.00 4.96
CA GLY A 125 -5.74 -0.97 3.93
C GLY A 125 -7.02 -0.15 3.81
N ALA A 126 -8.17 -0.81 3.77
CA ALA A 126 -9.48 -0.15 3.73
C ALA A 126 -9.72 0.73 4.96
N GLN A 127 -9.32 0.29 6.16
CA GLN A 127 -9.43 1.09 7.38
C GLN A 127 -8.54 2.34 7.33
N GLU A 128 -7.29 2.22 6.88
CA GLU A 128 -6.38 3.38 6.76
C GLU A 128 -6.85 4.38 5.71
N ILE A 129 -7.34 3.91 4.57
CA ILE A 129 -7.93 4.78 3.56
C ILE A 129 -9.22 5.42 4.10
N SER A 130 -10.07 4.67 4.81
CA SER A 130 -11.32 5.21 5.40
C SER A 130 -11.06 6.30 6.44
N LYS A 131 -9.95 6.23 7.18
CA LYS A 131 -9.53 7.31 8.09
C LYS A 131 -9.12 8.58 7.33
N LYS A 132 -8.42 8.42 6.21
CA LYS A 132 -7.94 9.54 5.38
C LYS A 132 -9.02 10.13 4.48
N GLN A 133 -9.96 9.30 4.04
CA GLN A 133 -11.04 9.63 3.13
C GLN A 133 -12.36 9.13 3.71
N PRO A 134 -12.84 9.76 4.80
CA PRO A 134 -14.13 9.40 5.36
C PRO A 134 -15.23 9.58 4.31
N ILE A 135 -16.24 8.70 4.35
CA ILE A 135 -17.40 8.74 3.48
C ILE A 135 -18.59 9.21 4.32
N PRO A 136 -18.99 10.48 4.25
CA PRO A 136 -20.18 10.98 4.92
C PRO A 136 -21.44 10.23 4.46
N ALA A 137 -22.47 10.20 5.31
CA ALA A 137 -23.73 9.50 5.00
C ALA A 137 -24.39 9.99 3.69
N ALA A 138 -24.25 11.27 3.35
CA ALA A 138 -24.75 11.83 2.10
C ALA A 138 -24.04 11.24 0.87
N GLU A 139 -22.71 11.13 0.92
CA GLU A 139 -21.93 10.50 -0.16
C GLU A 139 -22.22 9.00 -0.24
N ALA A 140 -22.34 8.31 0.90
CA ALA A 140 -22.63 6.88 0.95
C ALA A 140 -23.95 6.52 0.24
N LYS A 141 -24.98 7.39 0.33
CA LYS A 141 -26.27 7.20 -0.37
C LYS A 141 -26.13 7.10 -1.89
N ILE A 142 -25.07 7.67 -2.46
CA ILE A 142 -24.79 7.63 -3.91
C ILE A 142 -23.76 6.54 -4.21
N LEU A 143 -22.66 6.50 -3.45
CA LEU A 143 -21.55 5.60 -3.72
C LEU A 143 -21.87 4.13 -3.44
N GLN A 144 -22.75 3.82 -2.47
CA GLN A 144 -23.10 2.44 -2.17
C GLN A 144 -23.93 1.77 -3.29
N PRO A 145 -25.02 2.38 -3.81
CA PRO A 145 -25.69 1.86 -5.01
C PRO A 145 -24.76 1.70 -6.21
N MET A 146 -23.90 2.69 -6.47
CA MET A 146 -22.90 2.59 -7.54
C MET A 146 -21.95 1.40 -7.33
N ALA A 147 -21.47 1.18 -6.11
CA ALA A 147 -20.60 0.04 -5.80
C ALA A 147 -21.32 -1.30 -6.05
N VAL A 148 -22.59 -1.41 -5.66
CA VAL A 148 -23.42 -2.60 -5.92
C VAL A 148 -23.57 -2.86 -7.42
N GLU A 149 -23.87 -1.82 -8.21
CA GLU A 149 -23.97 -1.92 -9.67
C GLU A 149 -22.66 -2.36 -10.32
N VAL A 150 -21.55 -1.73 -9.93
CA VAL A 150 -20.23 -2.04 -10.46
C VAL A 150 -19.85 -3.47 -10.10
N CYS A 151 -20.05 -3.88 -8.85
CA CYS A 151 -19.81 -5.25 -8.40
C CYS A 151 -20.65 -6.27 -9.19
N HIS A 152 -21.95 -6.02 -9.33
CA HIS A 152 -22.85 -6.89 -10.07
C HIS A 152 -22.42 -7.05 -11.55
N ASP A 153 -22.08 -5.94 -12.21
CA ASP A 153 -21.66 -5.96 -13.62
C ASP A 153 -20.31 -6.70 -13.79
N LEU A 154 -19.36 -6.52 -12.87
CA LEU A 154 -18.08 -7.24 -12.89
C LEU A 154 -18.25 -8.74 -12.62
N GLU A 155 -19.11 -9.12 -11.68
CA GLU A 155 -19.44 -10.53 -11.43
C GLU A 155 -20.14 -11.17 -12.64
N ALA A 156 -21.05 -10.46 -13.29
CA ALA A 156 -21.70 -10.93 -14.50
C ALA A 156 -20.69 -11.12 -15.64
N ARG A 157 -19.68 -10.24 -15.77
CA ARG A 157 -18.58 -10.41 -16.72
C ARG A 157 -17.69 -11.59 -16.36
N GLN A 158 -17.30 -11.73 -15.09
CA GLN A 158 -16.51 -12.87 -14.58
C GLN A 158 -17.15 -14.23 -14.91
N LYS A 159 -18.49 -14.32 -14.85
CA LYS A 159 -19.22 -15.55 -15.23
C LYS A 159 -19.20 -15.84 -16.73
N LYS A 160 -19.11 -14.81 -17.58
CA LYS A 160 -19.07 -14.92 -19.05
C LYS A 160 -17.66 -15.10 -19.59
N GLN A 161 -16.69 -14.52 -18.91
CA GLN A 161 -15.28 -14.51 -19.26
C GLN A 161 -14.49 -14.51 -17.96
N ASP A 162 -13.57 -15.47 -17.80
CA ASP A 162 -12.67 -15.45 -16.65
C ASP A 162 -11.76 -14.22 -16.70
N LEU A 163 -12.07 -13.21 -15.89
CA LEU A 163 -11.29 -11.97 -15.89
C LEU A 163 -9.90 -12.20 -15.30
N ASN A 164 -9.66 -13.25 -14.49
CA ASN A 164 -8.32 -13.60 -14.03
C ASN A 164 -7.41 -14.09 -15.16
N ALA A 165 -7.98 -14.59 -16.26
CA ALA A 165 -7.23 -15.03 -17.44
C ALA A 165 -6.79 -13.85 -18.32
N LEU A 166 -7.28 -12.63 -18.05
CA LEU A 166 -6.92 -11.43 -18.78
C LEU A 166 -5.60 -10.81 -18.26
N THR A 167 -4.90 -10.09 -19.13
CA THR A 167 -3.75 -9.28 -18.71
C THR A 167 -4.21 -8.19 -17.72
N PRO A 168 -3.31 -7.64 -16.89
CA PRO A 168 -3.65 -6.54 -15.99
C PRO A 168 -4.26 -5.33 -16.70
N GLU A 169 -3.79 -5.00 -17.91
CA GLU A 169 -4.30 -3.90 -18.73
C GLU A 169 -5.74 -4.17 -19.15
N LYS A 170 -6.03 -5.38 -19.66
CA LYS A 170 -7.39 -5.75 -20.06
C LYS A 170 -8.36 -5.83 -18.89
N ARG A 171 -7.92 -6.29 -17.71
CA ARG A 171 -8.74 -6.19 -16.49
C ARG A 171 -9.05 -4.75 -16.12
N SER A 172 -8.06 -3.87 -16.24
CA SER A 172 -8.22 -2.43 -15.94
C SER A 172 -9.18 -1.75 -16.92
N GLU A 173 -9.12 -2.09 -18.21
CA GLU A 173 -10.09 -1.61 -19.22
C GLU A 173 -11.52 -2.05 -18.88
N VAL A 174 -11.72 -3.32 -18.51
CA VAL A 174 -13.04 -3.84 -18.11
C VAL A 174 -13.57 -3.12 -16.87
N LEU A 175 -12.73 -2.93 -15.85
CA LEU A 175 -13.09 -2.17 -14.65
C LEU A 175 -13.48 -0.73 -15.01
N GLN A 176 -12.65 -0.06 -15.81
CA GLN A 176 -12.89 1.32 -16.22
C GLN A 176 -14.21 1.45 -16.98
N GLU A 177 -14.52 0.53 -17.88
CA GLU A 177 -15.78 0.53 -18.63
C GLU A 177 -16.99 0.42 -17.69
N VAL A 178 -16.97 -0.54 -16.76
CA VAL A 178 -18.06 -0.75 -15.80
C VAL A 178 -18.23 0.45 -14.86
N VAL A 179 -17.12 0.98 -14.33
CA VAL A 179 -17.15 2.17 -13.47
C VAL A 179 -17.69 3.37 -14.25
N GLN A 180 -17.19 3.63 -15.47
CA GLN A 180 -17.69 4.74 -16.29
C GLN A 180 -19.17 4.62 -16.61
N LYS A 181 -19.67 3.40 -16.85
CA LYS A 181 -21.10 3.15 -17.07
C LYS A 181 -21.91 3.54 -15.82
N SER A 182 -21.52 3.10 -14.63
CA SER A 182 -22.22 3.48 -13.39
C SER A 182 -22.08 4.98 -13.10
N MET A 183 -20.91 5.59 -13.29
CA MET A 183 -20.74 7.04 -13.13
C MET A 183 -21.64 7.86 -14.06
N LYS A 184 -21.85 7.41 -15.31
CA LYS A 184 -22.79 8.05 -16.24
C LYS A 184 -24.24 7.92 -15.76
N ALA A 185 -24.62 6.76 -15.22
CA ALA A 185 -25.97 6.53 -14.69
C ALA A 185 -26.28 7.42 -13.47
N HIS A 186 -25.26 7.70 -12.65
CA HIS A 186 -25.36 8.54 -11.43
C HIS A 186 -24.80 9.96 -11.61
N ALA A 187 -24.66 10.43 -12.85
CA ALA A 187 -23.93 11.68 -13.13
C ALA A 187 -24.60 12.91 -12.51
N LYS A 188 -25.93 12.91 -12.43
CA LYS A 188 -26.71 14.01 -11.85
C LYS A 188 -26.49 14.09 -10.34
N GLU A 189 -26.57 12.96 -9.66
CA GLU A 189 -26.37 12.80 -8.23
C GLU A 189 -24.93 13.17 -7.85
N LEU A 190 -23.96 12.69 -8.62
CA LEU A 190 -22.54 13.05 -8.45
C LEU A 190 -22.33 14.57 -8.62
N THR A 191 -22.94 15.18 -9.63
CA THR A 191 -22.87 16.64 -9.84
C THR A 191 -23.53 17.42 -8.70
N GLN A 192 -24.65 16.93 -8.16
CA GLN A 192 -25.31 17.58 -7.03
C GLN A 192 -24.49 17.47 -5.75
N GLN A 193 -23.84 16.32 -5.51
CA GLN A 193 -23.06 16.07 -4.30
C GLN A 193 -21.67 16.72 -4.35
N TYR A 194 -21.01 16.70 -5.51
CA TYR A 194 -19.63 17.12 -5.69
C TYR A 194 -19.48 18.34 -6.60
N GLY A 195 -20.54 18.97 -7.09
CA GLY A 195 -20.46 20.14 -7.97
C GLY A 195 -20.33 19.78 -9.46
N ALA A 196 -20.67 20.74 -10.32
CA ALA A 196 -20.76 20.56 -11.77
C ALA A 196 -19.41 20.34 -12.48
N ASP A 197 -18.32 20.72 -11.83
CA ASP A 197 -16.96 20.57 -12.32
C ASP A 197 -16.34 19.22 -11.96
N ILE A 198 -17.04 18.34 -11.22
CA ILE A 198 -16.45 17.09 -10.71
C ILE A 198 -15.81 16.26 -11.82
N PHE A 199 -16.45 16.13 -12.99
CA PHE A 199 -15.91 15.34 -14.11
C PHE A 199 -14.71 15.97 -14.83
N LEU A 200 -14.40 17.24 -14.55
CA LEU A 200 -13.26 17.96 -15.10
C LEU A 200 -12.06 17.98 -14.13
N ASP A 201 -12.29 17.70 -12.84
CA ASP A 201 -11.26 17.67 -11.82
C ASP A 201 -10.75 16.25 -11.57
N SER A 202 -9.56 15.95 -12.12
CA SER A 202 -8.94 14.63 -12.00
C SER A 202 -8.59 14.21 -10.56
N GLU A 203 -8.29 15.16 -9.67
CA GLU A 203 -7.94 14.85 -8.28
C GLU A 203 -9.20 14.49 -7.49
N ARG A 204 -10.26 15.28 -7.66
CA ARG A 204 -11.55 15.01 -7.01
C ARG A 204 -12.18 13.73 -7.54
N MET A 205 -12.07 13.46 -8.84
CA MET A 205 -12.49 12.17 -9.42
C MET A 205 -11.70 10.98 -8.88
N ARG A 206 -10.39 11.14 -8.66
CA ARG A 206 -9.58 10.11 -8.00
C ARG A 206 -10.04 9.85 -6.57
N ALA A 207 -10.40 10.89 -5.82
CA ALA A 207 -10.96 10.73 -4.47
C ALA A 207 -12.32 10.00 -4.50
N VAL A 208 -13.22 10.38 -5.42
CA VAL A 208 -14.51 9.67 -5.62
C VAL A 208 -14.28 8.20 -5.98
N GLY A 209 -13.36 7.92 -6.92
CA GLY A 209 -13.01 6.55 -7.30
C GLY A 209 -12.42 5.74 -6.15
N THR A 210 -11.61 6.36 -5.28
CA THR A 210 -11.06 5.72 -4.08
C THR A 210 -12.18 5.35 -3.10
N LYS A 211 -13.11 6.27 -2.84
CA LYS A 211 -14.27 6.01 -1.97
C LYS A 211 -15.22 4.97 -2.55
N LEU A 212 -15.42 4.96 -3.88
CA LEU A 212 -16.17 3.92 -4.57
C LEU A 212 -15.48 2.55 -4.41
N GLY A 213 -14.15 2.49 -4.59
CA GLY A 213 -13.37 1.28 -4.35
C GLY A 213 -13.48 0.77 -2.92
N LEU A 214 -13.51 1.65 -1.92
CA LEU A 214 -13.78 1.28 -0.53
C LEU A 214 -15.16 0.63 -0.36
N GLN A 215 -16.20 1.22 -0.95
CA GLN A 215 -17.55 0.64 -0.93
C GLN A 215 -17.58 -0.72 -1.63
N MET A 216 -16.93 -0.85 -2.79
CA MET A 216 -16.80 -2.13 -3.50
C MET A 216 -16.11 -3.21 -2.66
N GLY A 217 -15.14 -2.84 -1.81
CA GLY A 217 -14.45 -3.80 -0.94
C GLY A 217 -15.36 -4.46 0.09
N THR A 218 -16.47 -3.81 0.44
CA THR A 218 -17.51 -4.41 1.29
C THR A 218 -18.51 -5.26 0.52
N GLN A 219 -18.77 -4.92 -0.74
CA GLN A 219 -19.80 -5.55 -1.57
C GLN A 219 -19.26 -6.77 -2.35
N CYS A 220 -18.09 -6.64 -2.97
CA CYS A 220 -17.47 -7.67 -3.80
C CYS A 220 -15.94 -7.77 -3.58
N PRO A 221 -15.48 -8.16 -2.37
CA PRO A 221 -14.05 -8.22 -2.03
C PRO A 221 -13.23 -9.10 -2.99
N ASN A 222 -13.81 -10.20 -3.49
CA ASN A 222 -13.15 -11.11 -4.43
C ASN A 222 -12.80 -10.43 -5.76
N ILE A 223 -13.66 -9.53 -6.25
CA ILE A 223 -13.41 -8.77 -7.48
C ILE A 223 -12.25 -7.78 -7.28
N LEU A 224 -12.19 -7.10 -6.13
CA LEU A 224 -11.05 -6.23 -5.83
C LEU A 224 -9.73 -6.99 -5.71
N MET A 225 -9.73 -8.17 -5.09
CA MET A 225 -8.52 -9.01 -5.00
C MET A 225 -8.04 -9.45 -6.40
N MET A 226 -8.97 -9.80 -7.28
CA MET A 226 -8.65 -10.09 -8.68
C MET A 226 -8.01 -8.88 -9.37
N LEU A 227 -8.48 -7.66 -9.13
CA LEU A 227 -7.93 -6.45 -9.74
C LEU A 227 -6.55 -6.07 -9.14
N ALA A 228 -6.31 -6.40 -7.87
CA ALA A 228 -5.04 -6.16 -7.19
C ALA A 228 -3.91 -7.12 -7.63
N ASN A 229 -4.25 -8.28 -8.19
CA ASN A 229 -3.30 -9.25 -8.74
C ASN A 229 -2.70 -8.77 -10.08
N VAL A 230 -1.93 -7.68 -10.05
CA VAL A 230 -1.09 -7.24 -11.17
C VAL A 230 0.19 -8.09 -11.12
N LYS A 231 0.24 -9.17 -11.90
CA LYS A 231 1.48 -9.92 -12.14
C LYS A 231 2.30 -9.22 -13.19
#